data_AF-A0A7R9YJQ7-F1
#
_entry.id   AF-A0A7R9YJQ7-F1
#
_cell.length_a   1.000
_cell.length_b   1.000
_cell.length_c   1.000
_cell.angle_alpha   90.00
_cell.angle_beta   90.00
_cell.angle_gamma   90.00
#
_symmetry.space_group_name_H-M   'P 1'
#
loop_
_entity.id
_entity.type
_entity.pdbx_description
1 polymer ?
#
loop_
_entity_poly.entity_id
_entity_poly.type
_entity_poly.pdbx_seq_one_letter_code
_entity_poly.pdbx_strand_id
1 'polypeptide(L)'
;LEGTSISLAASDVPAEGAYVEELRAVYGDGLKPLHVEFAKLNSFRYRVDDAIRAVTRAAINEARLREVRSELLNSERLKAHFEANPHDLRVLQHDKPLATVRPAPELKRIPKYLLPDCKDALDET
;
A
#
# COMPACT_ATOMS: atom_id res chain seq x y z
N LEU A 1 -2.85 11.89 -19.01
CA LEU A 1 -2.20 11.03 -18.00
C LEU A 1 -2.27 9.62 -18.56
N GLU A 2 -1.16 9.11 -19.06
CA GLU A 2 -1.05 7.70 -19.43
C GLU A 2 -0.85 6.90 -18.16
N GLY A 3 -1.62 5.82 -17.99
CA GLY A 3 -1.59 4.96 -16.81
C GLY A 3 -1.27 3.53 -17.22
N THR A 4 -0.43 2.86 -16.45
CA THR A 4 -0.14 1.44 -16.61
C THR A 4 -0.93 0.66 -15.57
N SER A 5 -1.76 -0.28 -16.00
CA SER A 5 -2.40 -1.26 -15.12
C SER A 5 -1.65 -2.59 -15.16
N ILE A 6 -1.49 -3.22 -14.00
CA ILE A 6 -0.91 -4.56 -13.88
C ILE A 6 -2.00 -5.47 -13.33
N SER A 7 -2.17 -6.62 -13.96
CA SER A 7 -3.08 -7.69 -13.53
C SER A 7 -2.28 -8.94 -13.26
N LEU A 8 -2.61 -9.64 -12.17
CA LEU A 8 -2.05 -10.95 -11.85
C LEU A 8 -2.98 -12.03 -12.39
N ALA A 9 -2.44 -12.92 -13.22
CA ALA A 9 -3.16 -14.07 -13.75
C ALA A 9 -2.33 -15.34 -13.52
N ALA A 10 -2.95 -16.35 -12.96
CA ALA A 10 -2.39 -17.65 -12.72
C ALA A 10 -2.50 -18.50 -14.00
N SER A 11 -1.36 -19.01 -14.47
CA SER A 11 -1.30 -19.78 -15.72
C SER A 11 -1.90 -21.18 -15.60
N ASP A 12 -2.05 -21.70 -14.39
CA ASP A 12 -2.63 -23.01 -14.07
C ASP A 12 -4.16 -22.97 -13.93
N VAL A 13 -4.77 -21.79 -13.94
CA VAL A 13 -6.23 -21.60 -13.88
C VAL A 13 -6.78 -21.40 -15.31
N PRO A 14 -7.49 -22.38 -15.90
CA PRO A 14 -7.93 -22.30 -17.29
C PRO A 14 -8.84 -21.10 -17.59
N ALA A 15 -9.68 -20.70 -16.63
CA ALA A 15 -10.57 -19.56 -16.75
C ALA A 15 -9.80 -18.23 -16.88
N GLU A 16 -8.69 -18.08 -16.14
CA GLU A 16 -7.84 -16.89 -16.20
C GLU A 16 -7.05 -16.86 -17.52
N GLY A 17 -6.59 -18.02 -18.00
CA GLY A 17 -5.95 -18.14 -19.31
C GLY A 17 -6.87 -17.70 -20.46
N ALA A 18 -8.13 -18.12 -20.45
CA ALA A 18 -9.12 -17.70 -21.45
C ALA A 18 -9.35 -16.18 -21.41
N TYR A 19 -9.49 -15.61 -20.21
CA TYR A 19 -9.65 -14.17 -20.02
C TYR A 19 -8.45 -13.36 -20.52
N VAL A 20 -7.23 -13.85 -20.32
CA VAL A 20 -6.01 -13.19 -20.84
C VAL A 20 -5.99 -13.19 -22.36
N GLU A 21 -6.40 -14.26 -23.03
CA GLU A 21 -6.47 -14.31 -24.50
C GLU A 21 -7.56 -13.39 -25.06
N GLU A 22 -8.72 -13.29 -24.39
CA GLU A 22 -9.74 -12.29 -24.73
C GLU A 22 -9.20 -10.86 -24.60
N LEU A 23 -8.52 -10.55 -23.51
CA LEU A 23 -7.87 -9.25 -23.33
C LEU A 23 -6.80 -9.02 -24.39
N ARG A 24 -6.04 -10.05 -24.78
CA ARG A 24 -5.03 -9.94 -25.83
C ARG A 24 -5.65 -9.64 -27.19
N ALA A 25 -6.83 -10.17 -27.49
CA ALA A 25 -7.58 -9.84 -28.71
C ALA A 25 -8.07 -8.37 -28.73
N VAL A 26 -8.39 -7.80 -27.56
CA VAL A 26 -8.87 -6.40 -27.44
C VAL A 26 -7.71 -5.41 -27.44
N TYR A 27 -6.67 -5.68 -26.65
CA TYR A 27 -5.57 -4.73 -26.40
C TYR A 27 -4.34 -4.98 -27.28
N GLY A 28 -4.25 -6.13 -27.96
CA GLY A 28 -3.16 -6.49 -28.87
C GLY A 28 -1.78 -6.30 -28.21
N ASP A 29 -0.91 -5.57 -28.90
CA ASP A 29 0.46 -5.24 -28.45
C ASP A 29 0.51 -4.33 -27.21
N GLY A 30 -0.63 -3.74 -26.81
CA GLY A 30 -0.76 -2.99 -25.56
C GLY A 30 -0.74 -3.88 -24.32
N LEU A 31 -1.05 -5.18 -24.46
CA LEU A 31 -0.97 -6.16 -23.38
C LEU A 31 0.39 -6.87 -23.41
N LYS A 32 1.29 -6.50 -22.50
CA LYS A 32 2.62 -7.10 -22.39
C LYS A 32 2.71 -8.00 -21.16
N PRO A 33 3.21 -9.24 -21.31
CA PRO A 33 3.47 -10.09 -20.15
C PRO A 33 4.59 -9.47 -19.31
N LEU A 34 4.33 -9.29 -18.02
CA LEU A 34 5.35 -8.85 -17.06
C LEU A 34 6.06 -10.06 -16.49
N HIS A 35 7.26 -10.36 -16.96
CA HIS A 35 8.09 -11.40 -16.36
C HIS A 35 8.68 -10.90 -15.04
N VAL A 36 8.41 -11.62 -13.95
CA VAL A 36 8.90 -11.28 -12.61
C VAL A 36 9.86 -12.36 -12.14
N GLU A 37 11.13 -12.01 -12.03
CA GLU A 37 12.14 -12.92 -11.50
C GLU A 37 12.10 -12.94 -9.96
N PHE A 38 11.32 -13.87 -9.41
CA PHE A 38 11.13 -13.99 -7.97
C PHE A 38 12.42 -14.22 -7.18
N ALA A 39 13.46 -14.79 -7.80
CA ALA A 39 14.78 -14.94 -7.19
C ALA A 39 15.38 -13.59 -6.77
N LYS A 40 15.23 -12.55 -7.59
CA LYS A 40 15.68 -11.18 -7.26
C LYS A 40 14.83 -10.56 -6.16
N LEU A 41 13.53 -10.87 -6.13
CA LEU A 41 12.60 -10.38 -5.10
C LEU A 41 12.82 -11.02 -3.72
N ASN A 42 13.33 -12.25 -3.66
CA ASN A 42 13.58 -12.95 -2.39
C ASN A 42 14.51 -12.17 -1.44
N SER A 43 15.38 -11.31 -2.00
CA SER A 43 16.25 -10.42 -1.24
C SER A 43 15.48 -9.41 -0.35
N PHE A 44 14.24 -9.07 -0.72
CA PHE A 44 13.34 -8.19 0.04
C PHE A 44 12.49 -8.93 1.07
N ARG A 45 12.48 -10.26 1.07
CA ARG A 45 11.56 -11.06 1.89
C ARG A 45 11.60 -10.68 3.36
N TYR A 46 12.79 -10.54 3.93
CA TYR A 46 12.94 -10.18 5.34
C TYR A 46 12.34 -8.79 5.66
N ARG A 47 12.38 -7.83 4.73
CA ARG A 47 11.80 -6.49 4.91
C ARG A 47 10.29 -6.54 4.90
N VAL A 48 9.72 -7.36 4.02
CA VAL A 48 8.27 -7.60 3.96
C VAL A 48 7.81 -8.31 5.23
N ASP A 49 8.54 -9.32 5.68
CA ASP A 49 8.23 -10.06 6.91
C ASP A 49 8.27 -9.14 8.14
N ASP A 50 9.26 -8.25 8.25
CA ASP A 50 9.34 -7.27 9.34
C ASP A 50 8.19 -6.25 9.28
N ALA A 51 7.85 -5.77 8.08
CA ALA A 51 6.71 -4.88 7.91
C ALA A 51 5.40 -5.56 8.33
N ILE A 52 5.17 -6.82 7.95
CA ILE A 52 4.00 -7.59 8.34
C ILE A 52 3.94 -7.78 9.86
N ARG A 53 5.07 -8.11 10.50
CA ARG A 53 5.14 -8.28 11.95
C ARG A 53 4.82 -6.99 12.72
N ALA A 54 5.15 -5.83 12.16
CA ALA A 54 4.81 -4.54 12.74
C ALA A 54 3.28 -4.24 12.69
N VAL A 55 2.56 -4.83 11.74
CA VAL A 55 1.11 -4.62 11.57
C VAL A 55 0.32 -5.59 12.44
N THR A 56 0.02 -5.17 13.67
CA THR A 56 -0.81 -5.93 14.61
C THR A 56 -2.27 -5.48 14.61
N ARG A 57 -3.19 -6.29 15.15
CA ARG A 57 -4.60 -5.87 15.32
C ARG A 57 -4.74 -4.60 16.16
N ALA A 58 -3.92 -4.46 17.20
CA ALA A 58 -3.88 -3.25 18.02
C ALA A 58 -3.48 -2.04 17.20
N ALA A 59 -2.40 -2.15 16.42
CA ALA A 59 -1.94 -1.11 15.51
C ALA A 59 -3.00 -0.70 14.47
N ILE A 60 -3.74 -1.66 13.91
CA ILE A 60 -4.82 -1.39 12.96
C ILE A 60 -5.95 -0.60 13.64
N ASN A 61 -6.37 -1.03 14.84
CA ASN A 61 -7.44 -0.37 15.59
C ASN A 61 -7.04 1.06 16.00
N GLU A 62 -5.80 1.25 16.45
CA GLU A 62 -5.27 2.57 16.77
C GLU A 62 -5.17 3.45 15.53
N ALA A 63 -4.67 2.93 14.41
CA ALA A 63 -4.60 3.68 13.15
C ALA A 63 -5.99 4.14 12.67
N ARG A 64 -6.99 3.26 12.73
CA ARG A 64 -8.39 3.60 12.41
C ARG A 64 -8.95 4.66 13.34
N LEU A 65 -8.71 4.52 14.64
CA LEU A 65 -9.20 5.50 15.61
C LEU A 65 -8.54 6.88 15.39
N ARG A 66 -7.26 6.92 14.99
CA ARG A 66 -6.57 8.16 14.62
C ARG A 66 -7.22 8.81 13.41
N GLU A 67 -7.50 8.02 12.38
CA GLU A 67 -8.13 8.48 11.14
C GLU A 67 -9.52 9.06 11.42
N VAL A 68 -10.35 8.33 12.16
CA VAL A 68 -11.68 8.80 12.57
C VAL A 68 -11.59 10.09 13.37
N ARG A 69 -10.67 10.21 14.33
CA ARG A 69 -10.49 11.47 15.08
C ARG A 69 -10.10 12.64 14.18
N SER A 70 -9.16 12.41 13.26
CA SER A 70 -8.74 13.44 12.29
C SER A 70 -9.91 13.86 11.41
N GLU A 71 -10.72 12.91 10.96
CA GLU A 71 -11.94 13.16 10.19
C GLU A 71 -12.95 14.01 10.99
N LEU A 72 -13.19 13.65 12.26
CA LEU A 72 -14.11 14.38 13.15
C LEU A 72 -13.68 15.83 13.36
N LEU A 73 -12.39 16.08 13.58
CA LEU A 73 -11.85 17.43 13.79
C LEU A 73 -11.90 18.28 12.51
N ASN A 74 -11.73 17.66 11.34
CA ASN A 74 -11.73 18.36 10.06
C ASN A 74 -13.13 18.47 9.41
N SER A 75 -14.13 17.74 9.94
CA SER A 75 -15.47 17.70 9.37
C SER A 75 -16.20 19.04 9.50
N GLU A 76 -16.65 19.59 8.37
CA GLU A 76 -17.42 20.85 8.36
C GLU A 76 -18.79 20.70 9.02
N ARG A 77 -19.40 19.52 8.90
CA ARG A 77 -20.74 19.23 9.45
C ARG A 77 -20.75 19.24 10.98
N LEU A 78 -19.60 18.97 11.59
CA LEU A 78 -19.45 18.87 13.04
C LEU A 78 -18.98 20.17 13.70
N LYS A 79 -18.56 21.18 12.92
CA LYS A 79 -18.11 22.48 13.43
C LYS A 79 -19.17 23.15 14.31
N ALA A 80 -20.40 23.25 13.82
CA ALA A 80 -21.51 23.86 14.57
C ALA A 80 -21.85 23.10 15.88
N HIS A 81 -21.68 21.77 15.87
CA HIS A 81 -21.87 20.95 17.09
C HIS A 81 -20.80 21.25 18.14
N PHE A 82 -19.54 21.41 17.71
CA PHE A 82 -18.43 21.73 18.61
C PHE A 82 -18.43 23.19 19.09
N GLU A 83 -18.98 24.12 18.32
CA GLU A 83 -19.24 25.49 18.78
C GLU A 83 -20.25 25.51 19.94
N ALA A 84 -21.31 24.69 19.85
CA ALA A 84 -22.28 24.54 20.93
C ALA A 84 -21.76 23.72 22.12
N ASN A 85 -20.84 22.78 21.88
CA ASN A 85 -20.27 21.89 22.91
C ASN A 85 -18.73 21.94 22.90
N PRO A 86 -18.12 23.00 23.42
CA PRO A 86 -16.67 23.18 23.41
C PRO A 86 -15.91 22.16 24.28
N HIS A 87 -16.60 21.49 25.22
CA HIS A 87 -16.01 20.44 26.03
C HIS A 87 -15.63 19.21 25.20
N ASP A 88 -16.50 18.78 24.28
CA ASP A 88 -16.28 17.58 23.45
C ASP A 88 -15.09 17.78 22.51
N LEU A 89 -14.92 19.00 21.99
CA LEU A 89 -13.77 19.38 21.18
C LEU A 89 -12.46 19.27 21.99
N ARG A 90 -12.47 19.73 23.25
CA ARG A 90 -11.30 19.63 24.14
C ARG A 90 -10.95 18.17 24.46
N VAL A 91 -11.95 17.32 24.68
CA VAL A 91 -11.75 15.88 24.91
C VAL A 91 -11.06 15.25 23.71
N LEU A 92 -11.49 15.57 22.49
CA LEU A 92 -10.87 15.05 21.26
C LEU A 92 -9.43 15.56 21.04
N GLN A 93 -9.12 16.79 21.45
CA GLN A 93 -7.80 17.40 21.30
C GLN A 93 -6.77 16.93 22.35
N HIS A 94 -7.21 16.59 23.55
CA HIS A 94 -6.35 16.19 24.67
C HIS A 94 -6.19 14.67 24.82
N ASP A 95 -6.81 13.89 23.95
CA ASP A 95 -6.73 12.44 24.01
C ASP A 95 -5.27 11.96 23.83
N LYS A 96 -4.92 10.84 24.46
CA LYS A 96 -3.53 10.35 24.45
C LYS A 96 -3.05 10.18 23.01
N PRO A 97 -1.78 10.51 22.70
CA PRO A 97 -1.22 10.19 21.40
C PRO A 97 -1.34 8.67 21.21
N LEU A 98 -2.12 8.28 20.21
CA LEU A 98 -2.22 6.88 19.85
C LEU A 98 -0.83 6.36 19.51
N ALA A 99 -0.53 5.15 19.98
CA ALA A 99 0.71 4.51 19.60
C ALA A 99 0.72 4.38 18.08
N THR A 100 1.56 5.17 17.44
CA THR A 100 1.88 4.93 16.04
C THR A 100 2.72 3.66 16.02
N VAL A 101 2.40 2.74 15.11
CA VAL A 101 3.29 1.62 14.77
C VAL A 101 4.69 2.20 14.71
N ARG A 102 5.59 1.76 15.60
CA ARG A 102 6.96 2.28 15.62
C ARG A 102 7.51 2.09 14.21
N PRO A 103 7.73 3.17 13.45
CA PRO A 103 8.22 3.02 12.10
C PRO A 103 9.65 2.50 12.24
N ALA A 104 9.94 1.37 11.61
CA ALA A 104 11.31 0.86 11.48
C ALA A 104 12.07 1.78 10.50
N PRO A 105 12.94 2.70 10.96
CA PRO A 105 13.59 3.68 10.09
C PRO A 105 14.44 3.01 9.00
N GLU A 106 14.97 1.82 9.27
CA GLU A 106 15.73 0.97 8.35
C GLU A 106 14.91 0.44 7.17
N LEU A 107 13.59 0.34 7.31
CA LEU A 107 12.69 -0.06 6.23
C LEU A 107 12.40 1.08 5.26
N LYS A 108 12.63 2.35 5.66
CA LYS A 108 12.38 3.52 4.81
C LYS A 108 13.33 3.61 3.61
N ARG A 109 14.57 3.15 3.76
CA ARG A 109 15.60 3.22 2.72
C ARG A 109 15.98 1.83 2.23
N ILE A 110 15.91 1.62 0.92
CA ILE A 110 16.41 0.41 0.28
C ILE A 110 17.95 0.51 0.19
N PRO A 111 18.69 -0.44 0.76
CA PRO A 111 20.14 -0.52 0.64
C PRO A 111 20.57 -0.72 -0.81
N LYS A 112 21.74 -0.19 -1.17
CA LYS A 112 22.25 -0.26 -2.55
C LYS A 112 22.38 -1.69 -3.09
N TYR A 113 22.67 -2.66 -2.22
CA TYR A 113 22.83 -4.07 -2.60
C TYR A 113 21.50 -4.78 -2.90
N LEU A 114 20.35 -4.19 -2.58
CA LEU A 114 19.03 -4.71 -2.94
C LEU A 114 18.47 -4.03 -4.20
N LEU A 115 19.13 -2.98 -4.70
CA LEU A 115 18.70 -2.34 -5.93
C LEU A 115 19.17 -3.20 -7.11
N PRO A 116 18.29 -3.49 -8.09
CA PRO A 116 18.73 -4.11 -9.32
C PRO A 116 19.73 -3.19 -10.02
N ASP A 117 20.78 -3.77 -10.58
CA ASP A 117 21.67 -3.04 -11.48
C ASP A 117 20.83 -2.60 -12.67
N CYS A 118 20.52 -1.30 -12.74
CA CYS A 118 19.61 -0.73 -13.74
C CYS A 118 20.09 -0.88 -15.19
N LYS A 119 21.28 -1.46 -15.39
CA LYS A 119 21.87 -1.73 -16.70
C LYS A 119 21.24 -2.95 -17.37
N ASP A 120 20.85 -3.97 -16.61
CA ASP A 120 20.30 -5.20 -17.19
C ASP A 120 18.80 -5.08 -17.53
N ALA A 121 18.11 -4.07 -17.00
CA ALA A 121 16.66 -3.92 -17.13
C ALA A 121 16.19 -3.30 -18.46
N LEU A 122 17.10 -2.88 -19.33
CA LEU A 122 16.80 -2.21 -20.62
C LEU A 122 17.30 -2.99 -21.85
N ASP A 123 18.00 -4.10 -21.67
CA ASP A 123 18.70 -4.80 -22.77
C ASP A 123 17.98 -6.06 -23.28
N GLU A 124 16.77 -6.39 -22.77
CA GLU A 124 16.00 -7.58 -23.19
C GLU A 124 14.65 -7.28 -23.87
N THR A 125 14.42 -6.05 -24.38
CA THR A 125 13.30 -5.75 -25.29
C THR A 125 13.67 -5.82 -26.75
#